data_AF-A0A1I3KMH8-F1
#
_entry.id   AF-A0A1I3KMH8-F1
#
_cell.length_a   1.000
_cell.length_b   1.000
_cell.length_c   1.000
_cell.angle_alpha   90.00
_cell.angle_beta   90.00
_cell.angle_gamma   90.00
#
_symmetry.space_group_name_H-M   'P 1'
#
loop_
_entity.id
_entity.type
_entity.pdbx_description
1 polymer ?
#
loop_
_entity_poly.entity_id
_entity_poly.type
_entity_poly.pdbx_seq_one_letter_code
_entity_poly.pdbx_strand_id
1 'polypeptide(L)'
;MTQAQDTPTWCAAFQLKLMAALDAAWKTIEAATDPAVIRQARDKAKAVGELAAMARKVALIVPTPRGKPPLTETAAAGLHAAQGVANVSAMIMASRPTADPAAPVAAPVAAPAAAQAEHTRRALDKLKGGRRGRL
;
A
#
# COMPACT_ATOMS: atom_id res chain seq x y z
N MET A 1 33.49 26.87 0.08
CA MET A 1 32.62 26.08 -0.80
C MET A 1 32.09 24.92 0.02
N THR A 2 30.84 24.98 0.44
CA THR A 2 30.27 24.06 1.44
C THR A 2 30.01 22.71 0.78
N GLN A 3 30.76 21.72 1.26
CA GLN A 3 30.77 20.32 0.87
C GLN A 3 29.35 19.79 0.61
N ALA A 4 29.16 19.17 -0.56
CA ALA A 4 27.95 18.42 -0.87
C ALA A 4 27.67 17.45 0.28
N GLN A 5 26.52 17.59 0.94
CA GLN A 5 26.06 16.56 1.87
C GLN A 5 25.94 15.27 1.07
N ASP A 6 26.56 14.19 1.56
CA ASP A 6 26.43 12.88 0.94
C ASP A 6 24.94 12.53 0.79
N THR A 7 24.51 12.24 -0.43
CA THR A 7 23.12 11.84 -0.75
C THR A 7 22.50 10.85 0.24
N PRO A 8 23.18 9.76 0.68
CA PRO A 8 22.60 8.86 1.69
C PRO A 8 22.31 9.55 3.03
N THR A 9 23.18 10.45 3.48
CA THR A 9 23.00 11.24 4.71
C THR A 9 21.82 12.19 4.59
N TRP A 10 21.64 12.83 3.43
CA TRP A 10 20.49 13.67 3.16
C TRP A 10 19.18 12.88 3.17
N CYS A 11 19.16 11.71 2.50
CA CYS A 11 17.99 10.82 2.48
C CYS A 11 17.59 10.38 3.89
N ALA A 12 18.55 9.98 4.73
CA ALA A 12 18.29 9.57 6.11
C ALA A 12 17.72 10.73 6.95
N ALA A 13 18.32 11.92 6.87
CA ALA A 13 17.82 13.11 7.56
C ALA A 13 16.41 13.52 7.10
N PHE A 14 16.11 13.35 5.82
CA PHE A 14 14.78 13.61 5.27
C PHE A 14 13.74 12.59 5.76
N GLN A 15 14.07 11.29 5.77
CA GLN A 15 13.20 10.24 6.31
C GLN A 15 12.83 10.48 7.77
N LEU A 16 13.81 10.85 8.61
CA LEU A 16 13.58 11.20 10.01
C LEU A 16 12.57 12.33 10.18
N LYS A 17 12.65 13.37 9.34
CA LYS A 17 11.70 14.50 9.35
C LYS A 17 10.29 14.06 8.97
N LEU A 18 10.14 13.20 7.97
CA LEU A 18 8.83 12.68 7.56
C LEU A 18 8.20 11.81 8.66
N MET A 19 8.99 10.94 9.29
CA MET A 19 8.52 10.13 10.42
C MET A 19 8.07 11.00 11.59
N ALA A 20 8.87 11.98 12.00
CA ALA A 20 8.51 12.91 13.07
C ALA A 20 7.24 13.71 12.75
N ALA A 21 7.02 14.07 11.48
CA ALA A 21 5.81 14.76 11.05
C ALA A 21 4.55 13.87 11.13
N LEU A 22 4.67 12.57 10.81
CA LEU A 22 3.58 11.60 10.96
C LEU A 22 3.25 11.37 12.43
N ASP A 23 4.26 11.21 13.29
CA ASP A 23 4.07 11.06 14.74
C ASP A 23 3.36 12.28 15.33
N ALA A 24 3.75 13.49 14.92
CA ALA A 24 3.10 14.72 15.35
C ALA A 24 1.63 14.80 14.88
N ALA A 25 1.35 14.37 13.64
CA ALA A 25 -0.02 14.31 13.13
C ALA A 25 -0.86 13.28 13.88
N TRP A 26 -0.29 12.12 14.20
CA TRP A 26 -0.96 11.08 14.99
C TRP A 26 -1.32 11.59 16.40
N LYS A 27 -0.36 12.19 17.11
CA LYS A 27 -0.60 12.81 18.43
C LYS A 27 -1.69 13.87 18.41
N THR A 28 -1.77 14.64 17.33
CA THR A 28 -2.82 15.65 17.15
C THR A 28 -4.19 15.01 16.98
N ILE A 29 -4.28 13.91 16.22
CA ILE A 29 -5.55 13.17 16.04
C ILE A 29 -6.01 12.52 17.35
N GLU A 30 -5.09 11.97 18.15
CA GLU A 30 -5.43 11.37 19.45
C GLU A 30 -5.90 12.40 20.48
N ALA A 31 -5.31 13.60 20.48
CA ALA A 31 -5.64 14.64 21.45
C ALA A 31 -6.85 15.51 21.04
N ALA A 32 -7.19 15.57 19.75
CA ALA A 32 -8.22 16.48 19.26
C ALA A 32 -9.62 15.86 19.29
N THR A 33 -10.60 16.62 19.78
CA THR A 33 -12.03 16.30 19.67
C THR A 33 -12.70 17.07 18.52
N ASP A 34 -12.09 18.17 18.07
CA ASP A 34 -12.62 18.98 16.97
C ASP A 34 -12.39 18.28 15.61
N PRO A 35 -13.47 17.99 14.84
CA PRO A 35 -13.35 17.38 13.51
C PRO A 35 -12.53 18.21 12.51
N ALA A 36 -12.46 19.54 12.65
CA ALA A 36 -11.65 20.37 11.75
C ALA A 36 -10.15 20.14 11.96
N VAL A 37 -9.71 20.05 13.22
CA VAL A 37 -8.32 19.76 13.59
C VAL A 37 -7.90 18.36 13.14
N ILE A 38 -8.79 17.37 13.28
CA ILE A 38 -8.53 16.00 12.80
C ILE A 38 -8.35 15.99 11.27
N ARG A 39 -9.18 16.73 10.52
CA ARG A 39 -9.05 16.84 9.06
C ARG A 39 -7.73 17.49 8.67
N GLN A 40 -7.37 18.59 9.32
CA GLN A 40 -6.10 19.28 9.07
C GLN A 40 -4.89 18.38 9.34
N ALA A 41 -4.90 17.62 10.43
CA ALA A 41 -3.84 16.66 10.75
C ALA A 41 -3.74 15.54 9.69
N ARG A 42 -4.88 15.04 9.20
CA ARG A 42 -4.93 14.08 8.09
C ARG A 42 -4.40 14.65 6.78
N ASP A 43 -4.75 15.89 6.45
CA ASP A 43 -4.27 16.54 5.22
C ASP A 43 -2.76 16.80 5.29
N LYS A 44 -2.23 17.15 6.46
CA LYS A 44 -0.78 17.19 6.69
C LYS A 44 -0.12 15.83 6.48
N ALA A 45 -0.70 14.74 6.98
CA ALA A 45 -0.18 13.39 6.75
C ALA A 45 -0.19 13.00 5.26
N LYS A 46 -1.21 13.41 4.50
CA LYS A 46 -1.23 13.22 3.03
C LYS A 46 -0.10 13.98 2.33
N ALA A 47 0.09 15.26 2.67
CA ALA A 47 1.17 16.06 2.10
C ALA A 47 2.56 15.46 2.39
N VAL A 48 2.77 14.90 3.58
CA VAL A 48 3.99 14.14 3.92
C VAL A 48 4.19 12.94 2.98
N GLY A 49 3.12 12.20 2.66
CA GLY A 49 3.16 11.11 1.69
C GLY A 49 3.52 11.55 0.26
N GLU A 50 2.97 12.69 -0.20
CA GLU A 50 3.29 13.26 -1.51
C GLU A 50 4.75 13.72 -1.60
N LEU A 51 5.25 14.39 -0.56
CA LEU A 51 6.66 14.78 -0.45
C LEU A 51 7.58 13.56 -0.46
N ALA A 52 7.22 12.48 0.24
CA ALA A 52 7.97 11.23 0.23
C ALA A 52 8.02 10.61 -1.19
N ALA A 53 6.91 10.64 -1.92
CA ALA A 53 6.85 10.13 -3.29
C ALA A 53 7.76 10.95 -4.24
N MET A 54 7.80 12.28 -4.09
CA MET A 54 8.71 13.12 -4.87
C MET A 54 10.17 12.88 -4.51
N ALA A 55 10.50 12.75 -3.22
CA ALA A 55 11.86 12.45 -2.77
C ALA A 55 12.39 11.12 -3.32
N ARG A 56 11.53 10.09 -3.45
CA ARG A 56 11.90 8.83 -4.13
C ARG A 56 12.29 9.06 -5.59
N LYS A 57 11.59 9.93 -6.32
CA LYS A 57 11.97 10.27 -7.70
C LYS A 57 13.35 10.91 -7.74
N VAL A 58 13.63 11.85 -6.82
CA VAL A 58 14.95 12.50 -6.71
C VAL A 58 16.05 11.49 -6.36
N ALA A 59 15.79 10.59 -5.41
CA ALA A 59 16.73 9.55 -5.03
C ALA A 59 17.04 8.56 -6.18
N LEU A 60 16.04 8.27 -7.03
CA LEU A 60 16.21 7.41 -8.21
C LEU A 60 16.97 8.10 -9.36
N ILE A 61 17.04 9.44 -9.40
CA ILE A 61 17.88 10.18 -10.37
C ILE A 61 19.36 9.97 -10.04
N VAL A 62 19.70 9.79 -8.76
CA VAL A 62 21.06 9.46 -8.36
C VAL A 62 21.35 8.02 -8.78
N PRO A 63 22.46 7.75 -9.51
CA PRO A 63 22.80 6.39 -9.92
C PRO A 63 22.82 5.48 -8.70
N THR A 64 21.89 4.52 -8.66
CA THR A 64 21.93 3.44 -7.69
C THR A 64 23.21 2.65 -7.97
N PRO A 65 24.09 2.42 -6.98
CA PRO A 65 25.27 1.61 -7.21
C PRO A 65 24.82 0.25 -7.75
N ARG A 66 25.17 -0.04 -9.01
CA ARG A 66 24.86 -1.31 -9.66
C ARG A 66 25.73 -2.38 -9.02
N GLY A 67 25.22 -2.97 -7.94
CA GLY A 67 25.79 -4.11 -7.25
C GLY A 67 24.69 -5.08 -6.86
N LYS A 68 25.07 -6.32 -6.52
CA LYS A 68 24.11 -7.26 -5.90
C LYS A 68 23.61 -6.61 -4.61
N PRO A 69 22.29 -6.55 -4.37
CA PRO A 69 21.77 -6.10 -3.09
C PRO A 69 22.42 -6.95 -2.00
N PRO A 70 22.79 -6.35 -0.86
CA PRO A 70 23.33 -7.11 0.26
C PRO A 70 22.36 -8.23 0.63
N LEU A 71 22.91 -9.40 0.98
CA LEU A 71 22.12 -10.60 1.30
C LEU A 71 21.05 -10.33 2.36
N THR A 72 21.35 -9.41 3.29
CA THR A 72 20.45 -8.94 4.35
C THR A 72 19.22 -8.22 3.80
N GLU A 73 19.37 -7.33 2.82
CA GLU A 73 18.23 -6.66 2.16
C GLU A 73 17.38 -7.66 1.36
N THR A 74 18.04 -8.63 0.70
CA THR A 74 17.34 -9.68 -0.07
C THR A 74 16.54 -10.60 0.85
N ALA A 75 17.13 -10.98 1.99
CA ALA A 75 16.46 -11.80 3.00
C ALA A 75 15.29 -11.04 3.67
N ALA A 76 15.48 -9.76 4.00
CA ALA A 76 14.41 -8.93 4.54
C ALA A 76 13.24 -8.77 3.56
N ALA A 77 13.53 -8.53 2.28
CA ALA A 77 12.51 -8.50 1.23
C ALA A 77 11.76 -9.83 1.11
N GLY A 78 12.48 -10.95 1.16
CA GLY A 78 11.88 -12.29 1.16
C GLY A 78 10.96 -12.54 2.37
N LEU A 79 11.37 -12.11 3.56
CA LEU A 79 10.56 -12.26 4.77
C LEU A 79 9.29 -11.40 4.72
N HIS A 80 9.38 -10.15 4.26
CA HIS A 80 8.20 -9.29 4.09
C HIS A 80 7.22 -9.84 3.05
N ALA A 81 7.71 -10.42 1.96
CA ALA A 81 6.87 -11.10 0.98
C ALA A 81 6.14 -12.31 1.60
N ALA A 82 6.84 -13.13 2.38
CA ALA A 82 6.26 -14.27 3.07
C ALA A 82 5.19 -13.85 4.10
N GLN A 83 5.47 -12.79 4.88
CA GLN A 83 4.50 -12.21 5.81
C GLN A 83 3.26 -11.65 5.10
N GLY A 84 3.43 -11.00 3.95
CA GLY A 84 2.32 -10.52 3.13
C GLY A 84 1.41 -11.68 2.67
N VAL A 85 1.99 -12.78 2.21
CA VAL A 85 1.23 -13.99 1.84
C VAL A 85 0.52 -14.59 3.05
N ALA A 86 1.17 -14.67 4.21
CA ALA A 86 0.56 -15.17 5.43
C ALA A 86 -0.66 -14.32 5.85
N ASN A 87 -0.55 -12.99 5.79
CA ASN A 87 -1.63 -12.08 6.13
C ASN A 87 -2.82 -12.23 5.18
N VAL A 88 -2.59 -12.34 3.86
CA VAL A 88 -3.66 -12.58 2.89
C VAL A 88 -4.34 -13.93 3.14
N SER A 89 -3.57 -14.97 3.43
CA SER A 89 -4.10 -16.30 3.73
C SER A 89 -4.98 -16.27 5.00
N ALA A 90 -4.54 -15.57 6.05
CA ALA A 90 -5.31 -15.37 7.26
C ALA A 90 -6.63 -14.61 7.00
N MET A 91 -6.61 -13.56 6.17
CA MET A 91 -7.83 -12.84 5.78
C MET A 91 -8.81 -13.74 5.00
N ILE A 92 -8.32 -14.60 4.11
CA ILE A 92 -9.15 -15.57 3.38
C ILE A 92 -9.78 -16.59 4.33
N MET A 93 -9.01 -17.10 5.29
CA MET A 93 -9.52 -18.06 6.28
C MET A 93 -10.55 -17.43 7.22
N ALA A 94 -10.33 -16.18 7.64
CA ALA A 94 -11.28 -15.41 8.44
C ALA A 94 -12.56 -15.04 7.67
N SER A 95 -12.49 -14.95 6.34
CA SER A 95 -13.64 -14.65 5.47
C SER A 95 -14.45 -15.89 5.09
N ARG A 96 -14.05 -17.10 5.51
CA ARG A 96 -14.87 -18.29 5.28
C ARG A 96 -16.09 -18.25 6.19
N PRO A 97 -17.32 -18.42 5.67
CA PRO A 97 -18.48 -18.59 6.51
C PRO A 97 -18.26 -19.84 7.37
N THR A 98 -18.22 -19.66 8.69
CA THR A 98 -18.32 -20.75 9.65
C THR A 98 -19.69 -21.39 9.42
N ALA A 99 -19.70 -22.59 8.85
CA ALA A 99 -20.92 -23.38 8.71
C ALA A 99 -21.39 -23.78 10.11
N ASP A 100 -22.24 -22.95 10.69
CA ASP A 100 -22.97 -23.22 11.92
C ASP A 100 -24.08 -24.23 11.58
N PRO A 101 -24.11 -25.45 12.17
CA PRO A 101 -25.05 -26.49 11.74
C PRO A 101 -26.49 -26.31 12.24
N ALA A 102 -26.88 -25.11 12.72
CA ALA A 102 -28.17 -24.93 13.40
C ALA A 102 -28.86 -23.56 13.17
N ALA A 103 -28.99 -23.09 11.93
CA ALA A 103 -29.88 -21.97 11.62
C ALA A 103 -30.68 -22.21 10.31
N PRO A 104 -31.97 -21.81 10.25
CA PRO A 104 -32.83 -22.09 9.10
C PRO A 104 -32.34 -21.31 7.88
N VAL A 105 -32.36 -22.00 6.74
CA VAL A 105 -31.81 -21.55 5.45
C VAL A 105 -32.53 -20.29 4.96
N ALA A 106 -31.98 -19.12 5.25
CA ALA A 106 -32.24 -17.92 4.47
C ALA A 106 -31.42 -18.03 3.18
N ALA A 107 -32.11 -18.04 2.04
CA ALA A 107 -31.52 -18.12 0.70
C ALA A 107 -30.37 -17.11 0.54
N PRO A 108 -29.16 -17.54 0.13
CA PRO A 108 -28.06 -16.63 -0.05
C PRO A 108 -28.34 -15.74 -1.27
N VAL A 109 -28.18 -14.44 -1.08
CA VAL A 109 -28.20 -13.43 -2.15
C VAL A 109 -27.02 -13.73 -3.08
N ALA A 110 -27.22 -14.61 -4.06
CA ALA A 110 -26.23 -15.04 -5.06
C ALA A 110 -25.95 -13.97 -6.14
N ALA A 111 -26.68 -12.85 -6.11
CA ALA A 111 -26.64 -11.81 -7.13
C ALA A 111 -25.29 -11.04 -7.26
N PRO A 112 -24.56 -10.65 -6.19
CA PRO A 112 -23.37 -9.82 -6.34
C PRO A 112 -22.14 -10.61 -6.80
N ALA A 113 -22.02 -11.89 -6.44
CA ALA A 113 -20.89 -12.73 -6.84
C ALA A 113 -20.90 -13.07 -8.35
N ALA A 114 -22.09 -13.30 -8.91
CA ALA A 114 -22.26 -13.52 -10.35
C ALA A 114 -21.88 -12.27 -11.17
N ALA A 115 -22.25 -11.07 -10.69
CA ALA A 115 -21.90 -9.82 -11.34
C ALA A 115 -20.39 -9.52 -11.33
N GLN A 116 -19.69 -9.87 -10.23
CA GLN A 116 -18.24 -9.73 -10.11
C GLN A 116 -17.49 -10.70 -11.04
N ALA A 117 -17.96 -11.94 -11.16
CA ALA A 117 -17.40 -12.93 -12.07
C ALA A 117 -17.54 -12.50 -13.55
N GLU A 118 -18.68 -11.92 -13.91
CA GLU A 118 -18.96 -11.36 -15.25
C GLU A 118 -18.00 -10.21 -15.60
N HIS A 119 -17.78 -9.28 -14.66
CA HIS A 119 -16.89 -8.12 -14.86
C HIS A 119 -15.43 -8.55 -15.04
N THR A 120 -14.99 -9.53 -14.25
CA THR A 120 -13.63 -10.07 -14.29
C THR A 120 -13.35 -10.79 -15.62
N ARG A 121 -14.32 -11.54 -16.14
CA ARG A 121 -14.22 -12.19 -17.47
C ARG A 121 -14.10 -11.17 -18.59
N ARG A 122 -14.94 -10.12 -18.60
CA ARG A 122 -14.88 -9.05 -19.61
C ARG A 122 -13.58 -8.25 -19.54
N ALA A 123 -13.02 -8.05 -18.35
CA ALA A 123 -11.71 -7.42 -18.18
C ALA A 123 -10.57 -8.29 -18.73
N LEU A 124 -10.62 -9.60 -18.50
CA LEU A 124 -9.65 -10.56 -19.04
C LEU A 124 -9.69 -10.66 -20.57
N ASP A 125 -10.88 -10.60 -21.18
CA ASP A 125 -11.00 -10.60 -22.65
C ASP A 125 -10.43 -9.33 -23.29
N LYS A 126 -10.60 -8.18 -22.64
CA LYS A 126 -9.97 -6.93 -23.09
C LYS A 126 -8.45 -7.00 -22.99
N LEU A 127 -7.93 -7.59 -21.91
CA LEU A 127 -6.50 -7.76 -21.66
C LEU A 127 -5.85 -8.77 -22.63
N LYS A 128 -6.58 -9.83 -23.01
CA LYS A 128 -6.11 -10.88 -23.93
C LYS A 128 -6.12 -10.46 -25.42
N GLY A 129 -6.48 -9.21 -25.71
CA GLY A 129 -6.29 -8.61 -27.02
C GLY A 129 -7.58 -8.52 -27.82
N GLY A 130 -8.45 -7.58 -27.44
CA GLY A 130 -9.65 -7.16 -28.17
C GLY A 130 -9.37 -6.61 -29.57
N ARG A 131 -8.94 -7.49 -30.49
CA ARG A 131 -8.72 -7.17 -31.90
C ARG A 131 -8.97 -8.39 -32.81
N ARG A 132 -10.21 -8.88 -32.84
CA ARG A 132 -10.76 -9.66 -33.98
C ARG A 132 -12.19 -9.23 -34.28
N GLY A 133 -12.34 -7.94 -34.57
CA GLY A 133 -13.49 -7.34 -35.23
C GLY A 133 -12.97 -6.42 -36.33
N ARG A 134 -12.33 -7.02 -37.34
CA ARG A 134 -12.09 -6.38 -38.63
C ARG A 134 -12.66 -7.35 -39.67
N LEU A 135 -13.35 -6.76 -40.64
CA LEU A 135 -14.21 -7.33 -41.68
C LEU A 135 -15.68 -7.38 -41.24
#